data_AF-A0A7C5SND6-F1
#
_entry.id   AF-A0A7C5SND6-F1
#
_cell.length_a   1.000
_cell.length_b   1.000
_cell.length_c   1.000
_cell.angle_alpha   90.00
_cell.angle_beta   90.00
_cell.angle_gamma   90.00
#
_symmetry.space_group_name_H-M   'P 1'
#
loop_
_entity.id
_entity.type
_entity.pdbx_description
1 polymer ?
#
loop_
_entity_poly.entity_id
_entity_poly.type
_entity_poly.pdbx_seq_one_letter_code
_entity_poly.pdbx_strand_id
1 'polypeptide(L)'
;GFDADGVFVDGTPTGVAWFDDLDLAAGAPLAVGAEFQGGQLQPLAVKLKPDGGLDADFGNGGRVILPLGSASSGEALAVHVGDSYILVAGYVNDGKSHVALWRLGLDGAPDTGFGADGLLVLDGVAPANYYDARVGLAVDGRGRSWLTAGLENAAGDLDMAVWRVLPSGELDPDFCGGGPCTFAGLPGGNGDDWGNDLILAEGAVYVGGWSWNGSDRDVVIWKLALTPVR
;
A
#
# COMPACT_ATOMS: atom_id res chain seq x y z
N GLY A 1 -17.08 -0.70 19.78
CA GLY A 1 -17.89 -1.92 19.88
C GLY A 1 -18.75 -1.98 18.64
N PHE A 2 -18.92 -3.15 18.02
CA PHE A 2 -19.96 -3.32 17.02
C PHE A 2 -21.33 -3.07 17.67
N ASP A 3 -22.21 -2.35 16.96
CA ASP A 3 -23.59 -2.16 17.41
C ASP A 3 -24.45 -3.42 17.17
N ALA A 4 -25.76 -3.32 17.42
CA ALA A 4 -26.69 -4.44 17.27
C ALA A 4 -26.79 -4.98 15.83
N ASP A 5 -26.41 -4.17 14.85
CA ASP A 5 -26.40 -4.53 13.43
C ASP A 5 -25.02 -5.01 12.96
N GLY A 6 -24.03 -5.08 13.87
CA GLY A 6 -22.66 -5.47 13.55
C GLY A 6 -21.83 -4.36 12.92
N VAL A 7 -22.21 -3.09 13.12
CA VAL A 7 -21.52 -1.93 12.55
C VAL A 7 -20.57 -1.33 13.58
N PHE A 8 -19.32 -1.10 13.16
CA PHE A 8 -18.33 -0.33 13.94
C PHE A 8 -18.17 1.07 13.33
N VAL A 9 -18.12 2.08 14.19
CA VAL A 9 -17.80 3.46 13.82
C VAL A 9 -16.66 3.89 14.74
N ASP A 10 -15.58 4.41 14.16
CA ASP A 10 -14.36 4.74 14.91
C ASP A 10 -14.48 5.95 15.84
N GLY A 11 -15.51 6.78 15.64
CA GLY A 11 -15.75 8.00 16.41
C GLY A 11 -14.68 9.07 16.18
N THR A 12 -14.08 9.13 14.98
CA THR A 12 -13.04 10.10 14.61
C THR A 12 -13.48 11.55 14.92
N PRO A 13 -12.69 12.31 15.71
CA PRO A 13 -13.04 13.68 16.10
C PRO A 13 -13.13 14.67 14.94
N THR A 14 -12.51 14.33 13.81
CA THR A 14 -12.29 15.24 12.67
C THR A 14 -13.44 15.26 11.68
N GLY A 15 -14.37 14.30 11.76
CA GLY A 15 -15.60 14.23 10.96
C GLY A 15 -15.42 13.75 9.52
N VAL A 16 -14.18 13.50 9.06
CA VAL A 16 -13.88 12.94 7.74
C VAL A 16 -12.79 11.88 7.89
N ALA A 17 -13.19 10.63 7.77
CA ALA A 17 -12.32 9.46 7.75
C ALA A 17 -12.98 8.30 6.99
N TRP A 18 -12.18 7.38 6.49
CA TRP A 18 -12.63 6.16 5.83
C TRP A 18 -11.58 5.06 5.95
N PHE A 19 -11.98 3.83 5.62
CA PHE A 19 -11.10 2.67 5.49
C PHE A 19 -11.09 2.20 4.04
N ASP A 20 -9.91 1.82 3.56
CA ASP A 20 -9.67 1.31 2.21
C ASP A 20 -9.44 -0.20 2.19
N ASP A 21 -8.78 -0.74 3.23
CA ASP A 21 -8.47 -2.17 3.32
C ASP A 21 -8.55 -2.69 4.76
N LEU A 22 -8.70 -4.02 4.89
CA LEU A 22 -8.78 -4.72 6.16
C LEU A 22 -8.08 -6.09 6.11
N ASP A 23 -7.47 -6.46 7.22
CA ASP A 23 -6.92 -7.79 7.45
C ASP A 23 -7.16 -8.24 8.90
N LEU A 24 -6.82 -9.48 9.23
CA LEU A 24 -7.00 -10.08 10.55
C LEU A 24 -5.69 -10.15 11.32
N ALA A 25 -5.62 -9.44 12.45
CA ALA A 25 -4.54 -9.55 13.42
C ALA A 25 -4.98 -10.43 14.61
N ALA A 26 -4.44 -11.65 14.68
CA ALA A 26 -4.80 -12.64 15.71
C ALA A 26 -6.34 -12.87 15.82
N GLY A 27 -7.03 -12.87 14.69
CA GLY A 27 -8.49 -13.04 14.61
C GLY A 27 -9.30 -11.78 14.92
N ALA A 28 -8.65 -10.64 15.14
CA ALA A 28 -9.30 -9.35 15.33
C ALA A 28 -9.11 -8.45 14.09
N PRO A 29 -10.12 -7.65 13.70
CA PRO A 29 -9.99 -6.75 12.56
C PRO A 29 -8.90 -5.69 12.76
N LEU A 30 -8.10 -5.49 11.73
CA LEU A 30 -7.22 -4.34 11.56
C LEU A 30 -7.55 -3.69 10.22
N ALA A 31 -7.93 -2.42 10.25
CA ALA A 31 -8.32 -1.65 9.07
C ALA A 31 -7.36 -0.48 8.85
N VAL A 32 -7.13 -0.13 7.58
CA VAL A 32 -6.31 1.00 7.19
C VAL A 32 -7.06 1.93 6.25
N GLY A 33 -6.69 3.20 6.22
CA GLY A 33 -7.33 4.22 5.39
C GLY A 33 -6.74 5.60 5.64
N ALA A 34 -7.60 6.61 5.68
CA ALA A 34 -7.21 7.98 5.99
C ALA A 34 -8.18 8.69 6.94
N GLU A 35 -7.65 9.68 7.64
CA GLU A 35 -8.43 10.69 8.35
C GLU A 35 -7.94 12.10 8.04
N PHE A 36 -8.85 13.06 8.05
CA PHE A 36 -8.51 14.46 7.79
C PHE A 36 -8.07 15.16 9.08
N GLN A 37 -6.82 15.62 9.18
CA GLN A 37 -6.34 16.43 10.30
C GLN A 37 -5.72 17.73 9.81
N GLY A 38 -6.11 18.87 10.40
CA GLY A 38 -5.45 20.15 10.14
C GLY A 38 -5.46 20.63 8.68
N GLY A 39 -6.42 20.16 7.87
CA GLY A 39 -6.48 20.50 6.43
C GLY A 39 -5.79 19.48 5.51
N GLN A 40 -5.24 18.40 6.05
CA GLN A 40 -4.47 17.40 5.32
C GLN A 40 -4.97 15.99 5.62
N LEU A 41 -4.84 15.08 4.66
CA LEU A 41 -5.11 13.67 4.89
C LEU A 41 -3.94 13.00 5.61
N GLN A 42 -4.26 12.21 6.61
CA GLN A 42 -3.30 11.47 7.43
C GLN A 42 -3.59 9.97 7.29
N PRO A 43 -2.59 9.15 6.98
CA PRO A 43 -2.75 7.71 6.88
C PRO A 43 -3.07 7.13 8.27
N LEU A 44 -4.10 6.31 8.34
CA LEU A 44 -4.66 5.78 9.58
C LEU A 44 -4.63 4.26 9.57
N ALA A 45 -4.27 3.67 10.71
CA ALA A 45 -4.53 2.27 11.03
C ALA A 45 -5.36 2.18 12.32
N VAL A 46 -6.38 1.33 12.32
CA VAL A 46 -7.26 1.08 13.46
C VAL A 46 -7.33 -0.41 13.72
N LYS A 47 -7.10 -0.81 14.97
CA LYS A 47 -7.20 -2.21 15.39
C LYS A 47 -8.33 -2.38 16.39
N LEU A 48 -9.15 -3.39 16.14
CA LEU A 48 -10.20 -3.81 17.04
C LEU A 48 -9.76 -5.04 17.84
N LYS A 49 -10.45 -5.28 18.94
CA LYS A 49 -10.50 -6.57 19.62
C LYS A 49 -11.51 -7.49 18.94
N PRO A 50 -11.46 -8.81 19.19
CA PRO A 50 -12.48 -9.74 18.70
C PRO A 50 -13.90 -9.39 19.17
N ASP A 51 -14.04 -8.65 20.27
CA ASP A 51 -15.32 -8.14 20.80
C ASP A 51 -15.81 -6.85 20.09
N GLY A 52 -15.07 -6.34 19.11
CA GLY A 52 -15.36 -5.13 18.35
C GLY A 52 -15.06 -3.81 19.09
N GLY A 53 -14.52 -3.86 20.30
CA GLY A 53 -13.94 -2.69 20.96
C GLY A 53 -12.63 -2.27 20.28
N LEU A 54 -12.25 -0.99 20.39
CA LEU A 54 -10.90 -0.57 20.02
C LEU A 54 -9.86 -1.32 20.87
N ASP A 55 -8.79 -1.80 20.24
CA ASP A 55 -7.68 -2.45 20.93
C ASP A 55 -6.77 -1.41 21.58
N ALA A 56 -6.97 -1.13 22.87
CA ALA A 56 -6.22 -0.08 23.56
C ALA A 56 -4.70 -0.32 23.62
N ASP A 57 -4.24 -1.54 23.37
CA ASP A 57 -2.82 -1.89 23.32
C ASP A 57 -2.20 -1.60 21.93
N PHE A 58 -3.02 -1.17 20.95
CA PHE A 58 -2.56 -0.76 19.64
C PHE A 58 -2.48 0.77 19.53
N GLY A 59 -1.26 1.29 19.45
CA GLY A 59 -1.00 2.72 19.32
C GLY A 59 -1.64 3.55 20.42
N ASN A 60 -2.33 4.62 20.03
CA ASN A 60 -3.04 5.49 20.95
C ASN A 60 -4.54 5.12 20.99
N GLY A 61 -4.88 4.17 21.87
CA GLY A 61 -6.26 3.78 22.11
C GLY A 61 -6.92 3.04 20.95
N GLY A 62 -6.16 2.19 20.24
CA GLY A 62 -6.62 1.41 19.09
C GLY A 62 -6.38 2.07 17.74
N ARG A 63 -5.64 3.18 17.71
CA ARG A 63 -5.43 4.01 16.52
C ARG A 63 -3.96 4.39 16.37
N VAL A 64 -3.49 4.38 15.13
CA VAL A 64 -2.15 4.84 14.75
C VAL A 64 -2.27 5.76 13.54
N ILE A 65 -1.71 6.95 13.66
CA ILE A 65 -1.41 7.79 12.49
C ILE A 65 -0.03 7.40 11.99
N LEU A 66 0.06 6.93 10.74
CA LEU A 66 1.33 6.47 10.19
C LEU A 66 2.26 7.66 9.93
N PRO A 67 3.57 7.51 10.17
CA PRO A 67 4.52 8.61 10.02
C PRO A 67 4.63 9.04 8.55
N LEU A 68 4.61 10.34 8.29
CA LEU A 68 4.71 10.90 6.94
C LEU A 68 6.16 11.15 6.48
N GLY A 69 7.14 10.98 7.35
CA GLY A 69 8.51 11.44 7.09
C GLY A 69 8.52 12.97 6.87
N SER A 70 8.99 13.42 5.71
CA SER A 70 8.99 14.83 5.30
C SER A 70 7.73 15.28 4.57
N ALA A 71 6.78 14.38 4.30
CA ALA A 71 5.55 14.68 3.59
C ALA A 71 4.52 15.42 4.48
N SER A 72 3.53 16.03 3.82
CA SER A 72 2.48 16.83 4.45
C SER A 72 1.13 16.12 4.56
N SER A 73 0.89 15.13 3.70
CA SER A 73 -0.31 14.29 3.72
C SER A 73 0.01 12.87 3.23
N GLY A 74 -0.94 11.95 3.42
CA GLY A 74 -0.85 10.58 2.93
C GLY A 74 -2.11 9.79 3.22
N GLU A 75 -2.15 8.57 2.70
CA GLU A 75 -3.27 7.63 2.84
C GLU A 75 -2.73 6.20 2.82
N ALA A 76 -3.35 5.32 3.59
CA ALA A 76 -3.07 3.91 3.60
C ALA A 76 -4.14 3.16 2.80
N LEU A 77 -3.71 2.32 1.85
CA LEU A 77 -4.58 1.72 0.84
C LEU A 77 -4.61 0.19 0.87
N ALA A 78 -3.58 -0.45 1.42
CA ALA A 78 -3.50 -1.90 1.54
C ALA A 78 -2.78 -2.30 2.83
N VAL A 79 -3.17 -3.44 3.41
CA VAL A 79 -2.58 -3.94 4.65
C VAL A 79 -2.32 -5.44 4.59
N HIS A 80 -1.22 -5.85 5.20
CA HIS A 80 -0.88 -7.25 5.43
C HIS A 80 -0.43 -7.44 6.87
N VAL A 81 -1.05 -8.39 7.58
CA VAL A 81 -0.66 -8.77 8.92
C VAL A 81 0.16 -10.06 8.89
N GLY A 82 1.45 -9.94 9.21
CA GLY A 82 2.35 -11.08 9.40
C GLY A 82 2.37 -11.55 10.86
N ASP A 83 3.22 -12.54 11.14
CA ASP A 83 3.32 -13.15 12.48
C ASP A 83 3.81 -12.18 13.57
N SER A 84 4.61 -11.17 13.21
CA SER A 84 5.24 -10.26 14.17
C SER A 84 5.22 -8.80 13.75
N TYR A 85 4.61 -8.49 12.61
CA TYR A 85 4.60 -7.15 12.04
C TYR A 85 3.31 -6.91 11.23
N ILE A 86 3.03 -5.64 11.02
CA ILE A 86 1.99 -5.18 10.09
C ILE A 86 2.71 -4.39 9.00
N LEU A 87 2.43 -4.71 7.74
CA LEU A 87 2.82 -3.90 6.61
C LEU A 87 1.61 -3.13 6.10
N VAL A 88 1.79 -1.84 5.86
CA VAL A 88 0.76 -0.98 5.28
C VAL A 88 1.35 -0.31 4.05
N ALA A 89 0.69 -0.44 2.91
CA ALA A 89 1.06 0.24 1.67
C ALA A 89 0.06 1.35 1.37
N GLY A 90 0.55 2.41 0.73
CA GLY A 90 -0.27 3.55 0.36
C GLY A 90 0.58 4.63 -0.29
N TYR A 91 0.28 5.90 -0.01
CA TYR A 91 1.09 7.00 -0.50
C TYR A 91 1.32 8.09 0.52
N VAL A 92 2.37 8.87 0.28
CA VAL A 92 2.66 10.13 0.97
C VAL A 92 2.82 11.26 -0.06
N ASN A 93 2.58 12.50 0.38
CA ASN A 93 2.63 13.66 -0.50
C ASN A 93 3.40 14.85 0.11
N ASP A 94 4.50 15.21 -0.54
CA ASP A 94 5.39 16.33 -0.19
C ASP A 94 5.33 17.48 -1.22
N GLY A 95 4.23 17.55 -1.98
CA GLY A 95 4.12 18.31 -3.22
C GLY A 95 4.15 17.41 -4.47
N LYS A 96 4.64 16.18 -4.32
CA LYS A 96 4.43 15.07 -5.26
C LYS A 96 3.93 13.86 -4.48
N SER A 97 3.10 13.03 -5.12
CA SER A 97 2.73 11.74 -4.50
C SER A 97 3.86 10.76 -4.68
N HIS A 98 4.02 9.85 -3.72
CA HIS A 98 4.99 8.77 -3.73
C HIS A 98 4.37 7.54 -3.10
N VAL A 99 4.69 6.35 -3.61
CA VAL A 99 4.28 5.11 -2.93
C VAL A 99 5.04 5.00 -1.62
N ALA A 100 4.31 4.66 -0.55
CA ALA A 100 4.86 4.46 0.78
C ALA A 100 4.56 3.05 1.26
N LEU A 101 5.51 2.48 1.98
CA LEU A 101 5.37 1.21 2.70
C LEU A 101 5.81 1.43 4.14
N TRP A 102 4.86 1.29 5.06
CA TRP A 102 5.09 1.33 6.49
C TRP A 102 5.22 -0.08 7.04
N ARG A 103 6.13 -0.26 8.01
CA ARG A 103 6.14 -1.45 8.86
C ARG A 103 5.96 -1.07 10.32
N LEU A 104 5.01 -1.73 10.98
CA LEU A 104 4.71 -1.58 12.40
C LEU A 104 4.90 -2.91 13.12
N GLY A 105 5.15 -2.85 14.43
CA GLY A 105 4.90 -3.96 15.34
C GLY A 105 3.39 -4.22 15.50
N LEU A 106 3.04 -5.38 16.07
CA LEU A 106 1.63 -5.76 16.31
C LEU A 106 0.91 -4.87 17.34
N ASP A 107 1.67 -4.05 18.08
CA ASP A 107 1.22 -2.99 18.98
C ASP A 107 1.07 -1.63 18.27
N GLY A 108 1.34 -1.57 16.96
CA GLY A 108 1.21 -0.36 16.15
C GLY A 108 2.40 0.60 16.24
N ALA A 109 3.46 0.26 16.98
CA ALA A 109 4.68 1.07 17.02
C ALA A 109 5.45 0.92 15.69
N PRO A 110 6.01 2.00 15.10
CA PRO A 110 6.86 1.88 13.91
C PRO A 110 8.07 0.98 14.17
N ASP A 111 8.36 0.08 13.22
CA ASP A 111 9.54 -0.77 13.27
C ASP A 111 10.75 -0.02 12.73
N THR A 112 11.59 0.48 13.64
CA THR A 112 12.78 1.28 13.29
C THR A 112 13.86 0.50 12.55
N GLY A 113 13.76 -0.83 12.45
CA GLY A 113 14.63 -1.66 11.63
C GLY A 113 14.19 -1.77 10.16
N PHE A 114 13.09 -1.12 9.77
CA PHE A 114 12.58 -1.11 8.41
C PHE A 114 12.71 0.28 7.76
N GLY A 115 13.39 0.36 6.63
CA GLY A 115 13.56 1.62 5.89
C GLY A 115 14.10 2.74 6.78
N ALA A 116 13.55 3.94 6.64
CA ALA A 116 13.80 5.07 7.53
C ALA A 116 12.71 5.11 8.62
N ASP A 117 13.05 4.63 9.83
CA ASP A 117 12.20 4.67 11.02
C ASP A 117 10.80 4.03 10.82
N GLY A 118 10.74 2.90 10.11
CA GLY A 118 9.51 2.17 9.82
C GLY A 118 8.82 2.60 8.53
N LEU A 119 9.42 3.48 7.73
CA LEU A 119 8.88 3.97 6.46
C LEU A 119 9.89 3.80 5.32
N LEU A 120 9.41 3.23 4.21
CA LEU A 120 10.05 3.32 2.91
C LEU A 120 9.19 4.20 2.00
N VAL A 121 9.81 5.21 1.38
CA VAL A 121 9.19 6.04 0.33
C VAL A 121 9.86 5.70 -1.00
N LEU A 122 9.05 5.41 -2.02
CA LEU A 122 9.50 5.11 -3.37
C LEU A 122 9.36 6.36 -4.24
N ASP A 123 10.50 7.00 -4.51
CA ASP A 123 10.57 8.21 -5.33
C ASP A 123 10.17 7.95 -6.79
N GLY A 124 9.61 8.99 -7.42
CA GLY A 124 9.32 8.98 -8.86
C GLY A 124 7.95 8.42 -9.23
N VAL A 125 7.12 8.05 -8.25
CA VAL A 125 5.77 7.51 -8.47
C VAL A 125 4.71 8.60 -8.35
N ALA A 126 4.52 9.40 -9.40
CA ALA A 126 3.57 10.52 -9.38
C ALA A 126 2.19 10.18 -10.03
N PRO A 127 1.11 10.87 -9.64
CA PRO A 127 -0.25 10.32 -9.69
C PRO A 127 -1.03 10.74 -10.95
N ALA A 128 -1.90 9.87 -11.46
CA ALA A 128 -3.19 10.35 -11.94
C ALA A 128 -3.98 10.75 -10.70
N ASN A 129 -3.93 12.04 -10.32
CA ASN A 129 -4.84 12.71 -9.39
C ASN A 129 -5.21 11.93 -8.11
N TYR A 130 -4.65 12.34 -6.96
CA TYR A 130 -4.93 11.98 -5.55
C TYR A 130 -6.08 10.98 -5.25
N TYR A 131 -7.25 11.18 -5.83
CA TYR A 131 -8.47 10.41 -5.62
C TYR A 131 -8.48 8.98 -6.22
N ASP A 132 -7.61 8.67 -7.18
CA ASP A 132 -7.59 7.35 -7.86
C ASP A 132 -6.29 6.55 -7.59
N ALA A 133 -5.43 6.99 -6.67
CA ALA A 133 -4.25 6.22 -6.33
C ALA A 133 -4.65 4.84 -5.79
N ARG A 134 -4.09 3.79 -6.38
CA ARG A 134 -4.22 2.40 -5.94
C ARG A 134 -2.83 1.80 -5.81
N VAL A 135 -2.62 1.07 -4.71
CA VAL A 135 -1.39 0.34 -4.44
C VAL A 135 -1.77 -1.07 -4.04
N GLY A 136 -1.29 -2.06 -4.78
CA GLY A 136 -1.40 -3.47 -4.40
C GLY A 136 -0.22 -3.89 -3.52
N LEU A 137 -0.47 -4.78 -2.56
CA LEU A 137 0.54 -5.32 -1.65
C LEU A 137 0.37 -6.83 -1.51
N ALA A 138 1.46 -7.57 -1.72
CA ALA A 138 1.55 -8.95 -1.26
C ALA A 138 2.92 -9.24 -0.65
N VAL A 139 2.99 -10.28 0.17
CA VAL A 139 4.24 -10.70 0.84
C VAL A 139 4.52 -12.15 0.50
N ASP A 140 5.78 -12.44 0.14
CA ASP A 140 6.19 -13.81 -0.15
C ASP A 140 6.66 -14.58 1.10
N GLY A 141 6.86 -15.89 0.96
CA GLY A 141 7.31 -16.75 2.07
C GLY A 141 8.72 -16.45 2.60
N ARG A 142 9.43 -15.44 2.06
CA ARG A 142 10.71 -14.94 2.57
C ARG A 142 10.56 -13.58 3.27
N GLY A 143 9.33 -13.07 3.41
CA GLY A 143 9.05 -11.76 3.99
C GLY A 143 9.38 -10.60 3.07
N ARG A 144 9.57 -10.83 1.76
CA ARG A 144 9.73 -9.74 0.80
C ARG A 144 8.37 -9.20 0.41
N SER A 145 8.23 -7.89 0.41
CA SER A 145 7.02 -7.21 -0.03
C SER A 145 7.06 -6.99 -1.53
N TRP A 146 5.93 -7.18 -2.18
CA TRP A 146 5.69 -6.91 -3.58
C TRP A 146 4.65 -5.82 -3.65
N LEU A 147 4.96 -4.75 -4.39
CA LEU A 147 4.09 -3.59 -4.55
C LEU A 147 3.78 -3.38 -6.02
N THR A 148 2.57 -2.91 -6.33
CA THR A 148 2.22 -2.44 -7.68
C THR A 148 1.44 -1.13 -7.61
N ALA A 149 1.68 -0.26 -8.58
CA ALA A 149 1.00 1.01 -8.78
C ALA A 149 1.23 1.48 -10.23
N GLY A 150 0.61 2.60 -10.62
CA GLY A 150 1.01 3.34 -11.82
C GLY A 150 2.25 4.20 -11.54
N LEU A 151 3.18 4.26 -12.51
CA LEU A 151 4.41 5.05 -12.46
C LEU A 151 4.45 6.02 -13.64
N GLU A 152 4.48 7.32 -13.37
CA GLU A 152 4.60 8.33 -14.43
C GLU A 152 5.97 8.23 -15.13
N ASN A 153 5.94 8.08 -16.46
CA ASN A 153 7.13 8.03 -17.28
C ASN A 153 7.53 9.43 -17.79
N ALA A 154 8.64 9.51 -18.52
CA ALA A 154 9.16 10.79 -19.01
C ALA A 154 8.25 11.52 -20.02
N ALA A 155 7.27 10.82 -20.60
CA ALA A 155 6.28 11.39 -21.51
C ALA A 155 5.01 11.89 -20.77
N GLY A 156 4.87 11.58 -19.48
CA GLY A 156 3.69 11.91 -18.67
C GLY A 156 2.59 10.84 -18.70
N ASP A 157 2.85 9.70 -19.36
CA ASP A 157 1.96 8.54 -19.34
C ASP A 157 2.31 7.66 -18.12
N LEU A 158 1.32 6.92 -17.62
CA LEU A 158 1.51 5.98 -16.52
C LEU A 158 1.89 4.61 -17.05
N ASP A 159 2.96 4.02 -16.53
CA ASP A 159 3.30 2.62 -16.77
C ASP A 159 2.99 1.80 -15.51
N MET A 160 2.43 0.60 -15.68
CA MET A 160 2.30 -0.32 -14.55
C MET A 160 3.69 -0.70 -14.06
N ALA A 161 3.92 -0.50 -12.77
CA ALA A 161 5.17 -0.80 -12.11
C ALA A 161 4.97 -1.85 -11.01
N VAL A 162 6.00 -2.68 -10.85
CA VAL A 162 6.12 -3.62 -9.73
C VAL A 162 7.45 -3.39 -9.03
N TRP A 163 7.42 -3.28 -7.70
CA TRP A 163 8.62 -3.26 -6.86
C TRP A 163 8.71 -4.52 -6.01
N ARG A 164 9.94 -4.91 -5.69
CA ARG A 164 10.22 -5.91 -4.66
C ARG A 164 11.06 -5.26 -3.58
N VAL A 165 10.59 -5.36 -2.35
CA VAL A 165 11.20 -4.77 -1.16
C VAL A 165 11.67 -5.90 -0.24
N LEU A 166 12.91 -5.80 0.23
CA LEU A 166 13.49 -6.73 1.18
C LEU A 166 12.82 -6.58 2.56
N PRO A 167 12.93 -7.59 3.45
CA PRO A 167 12.49 -7.45 4.84
C PRO A 167 13.20 -6.31 5.59
N SER A 168 14.30 -5.75 5.09
CA SER A 168 14.93 -4.55 5.67
C SER A 168 14.21 -3.24 5.32
N GLY A 169 13.25 -3.26 4.39
CA GLY A 169 12.66 -2.05 3.82
C GLY A 169 13.52 -1.39 2.74
N GLU A 170 14.53 -2.09 2.25
CA GLU A 170 15.33 -1.67 1.10
C GLU A 170 14.77 -2.28 -0.19
N LEU A 171 14.92 -1.59 -1.33
CA LEU A 171 14.61 -2.17 -2.64
C LEU A 171 15.52 -3.37 -2.92
N ASP A 172 14.94 -4.46 -3.42
CA ASP A 172 15.66 -5.70 -3.71
C ASP A 172 16.52 -5.52 -4.98
N PRO A 173 17.86 -5.50 -4.87
CA PRO A 173 18.74 -5.24 -6.02
C PRO A 173 18.69 -6.36 -7.06
N ASP A 174 18.24 -7.56 -6.68
CA ASP A 174 18.09 -8.71 -7.55
C ASP A 174 16.74 -8.71 -8.29
N PHE A 175 15.96 -7.64 -8.18
CA PHE A 175 14.72 -7.42 -8.92
C PHE A 175 14.84 -6.16 -9.77
N CYS A 176 14.86 -6.32 -11.10
CA CYS A 176 14.98 -5.20 -12.04
C CYS A 176 16.09 -4.19 -11.69
N GLY A 177 17.20 -4.67 -11.13
CA GLY A 177 18.35 -3.83 -10.76
C GLY A 177 18.12 -2.93 -9.54
N GLY A 178 17.16 -3.26 -8.66
CA GLY A 178 16.83 -2.46 -7.47
C GLY A 178 15.85 -1.32 -7.73
N GLY A 179 15.19 -1.32 -8.89
CA GLY A 179 14.16 -0.35 -9.26
C GLY A 179 12.82 -1.03 -9.58
N PRO A 180 11.81 -0.25 -10.00
CA PRO A 180 10.58 -0.82 -10.53
C PRO A 180 10.87 -1.66 -11.78
N CYS A 181 10.23 -2.83 -11.87
CA CYS A 181 9.97 -3.43 -13.17
C CYS A 181 8.79 -2.69 -13.80
N THR A 182 9.02 -1.95 -14.87
CA THR A 182 7.95 -1.32 -15.66
C THR A 182 7.60 -2.18 -16.85
N PHE A 183 6.32 -2.14 -17.24
CA PHE A 183 5.81 -2.90 -18.38
C PHE A 183 5.18 -1.95 -19.38
N ALA A 184 6.01 -1.37 -20.25
CA ALA A 184 5.55 -0.57 -21.37
C ALA A 184 5.19 -1.46 -22.58
N GLY A 185 4.12 -1.13 -23.30
CA GLY A 185 3.84 -1.66 -24.64
C GLY A 185 3.11 -3.00 -24.70
N LEU A 186 1.96 -3.09 -24.05
CA LEU A 186 1.01 -4.20 -24.23
C LEU A 186 0.33 -4.16 -25.62
N PRO A 187 -0.25 -5.28 -26.10
CA PRO A 187 -1.09 -5.26 -27.29
C PRO A 187 -2.35 -4.44 -27.02
N GLY A 188 -2.28 -3.15 -27.31
CA GLY A 188 -3.34 -2.17 -27.02
C GLY A 188 -2.90 -0.71 -27.15
N GLY A 189 -1.63 -0.36 -26.90
CA GLY A 189 -1.15 1.02 -27.07
C GLY A 189 0.05 1.38 -26.16
N ASN A 190 0.48 2.65 -26.25
CA ASN A 190 1.48 3.29 -25.35
C ASN A 190 0.76 4.28 -24.39
N GLY A 191 -0.40 3.91 -23.87
CA GLY A 191 -1.18 4.76 -22.95
C GLY A 191 -0.99 4.38 -21.49
N ASP A 192 -1.75 5.01 -20.60
CA ASP A 192 -1.73 4.75 -19.17
C ASP A 192 -2.04 3.28 -18.81
N ASP A 193 -1.12 2.65 -18.08
CA ASP A 193 -1.24 1.32 -17.48
C ASP A 193 -1.17 1.44 -15.94
N TRP A 194 -2.09 0.80 -15.24
CA TRP A 194 -2.13 0.83 -13.77
C TRP A 194 -2.34 -0.55 -13.16
N GLY A 195 -1.48 -0.94 -12.22
CA GLY A 195 -1.68 -2.11 -11.36
C GLY A 195 -2.43 -1.73 -10.09
N ASN A 196 -3.60 -2.33 -9.87
CA ASN A 196 -4.44 -2.04 -8.70
C ASN A 196 -4.13 -2.97 -7.53
N ASP A 197 -3.94 -4.25 -7.83
CA ASP A 197 -3.69 -5.30 -6.84
C ASP A 197 -2.79 -6.38 -7.44
N LEU A 198 -2.11 -7.14 -6.57
CA LEU A 198 -1.25 -8.23 -7.00
C LEU A 198 -1.34 -9.45 -6.08
N ILE A 199 -1.14 -10.62 -6.66
CA ILE A 199 -1.02 -11.89 -5.93
C ILE A 199 0.22 -12.66 -6.37
N LEU A 200 0.72 -13.50 -5.48
CA LEU A 200 1.86 -14.38 -5.73
C LEU A 200 1.38 -15.83 -5.87
N ALA A 201 1.68 -16.47 -6.99
CA ALA A 201 1.31 -17.86 -7.22
C ALA A 201 2.30 -18.56 -8.15
N GLU A 202 2.69 -19.80 -7.82
CA GLU A 202 3.48 -20.69 -8.68
C GLU A 202 4.77 -20.07 -9.25
N GLY A 203 5.48 -19.26 -8.45
CA GLY A 203 6.69 -18.57 -8.91
C GLY A 203 6.42 -17.46 -9.93
N ALA A 204 5.23 -16.87 -9.88
CA ALA A 204 4.88 -15.69 -10.65
C ALA A 204 4.19 -14.64 -9.76
N VAL A 205 4.26 -13.39 -10.21
CA VAL A 205 3.43 -12.29 -9.72
C VAL A 205 2.33 -12.08 -10.75
N TYR A 206 1.09 -12.07 -10.30
CA TYR A 206 -0.05 -11.68 -11.11
C TYR A 206 -0.51 -10.30 -10.65
N VAL A 207 -0.58 -9.35 -11.57
CA VAL A 207 -1.06 -8.00 -11.31
C VAL A 207 -2.38 -7.83 -12.04
N GLY A 208 -3.42 -7.41 -11.32
CA GLY A 208 -4.71 -7.03 -11.91
C GLY A 208 -4.82 -5.51 -11.99
N GLY A 209 -5.39 -5.00 -13.07
CA GLY A 209 -5.56 -3.56 -13.24
C GLY A 209 -6.17 -3.18 -14.58
N TRP A 210 -5.79 -2.02 -15.10
CA TRP A 210 -6.33 -1.49 -16.35
C TRP A 210 -5.24 -0.90 -17.24
N SER A 211 -5.51 -0.88 -18.55
CA SER A 211 -4.66 -0.32 -19.59
C SER A 211 -5.47 0.61 -20.49
N TRP A 212 -4.90 1.74 -20.91
CA TRP A 212 -5.52 2.68 -21.85
C TRP A 212 -5.03 2.41 -23.27
N ASN A 213 -5.96 2.02 -24.14
CA ASN A 213 -5.68 1.67 -25.54
C ASN A 213 -5.76 2.86 -26.52
N GLY A 214 -5.91 4.08 -26.00
CA GLY A 214 -6.12 5.29 -26.81
C GLY A 214 -7.58 5.75 -26.93
N SER A 215 -8.56 4.91 -26.57
CA SER A 215 -9.99 5.26 -26.57
C SER A 215 -10.72 4.97 -25.26
N ASP A 216 -10.35 3.89 -24.57
CA ASP A 216 -10.97 3.44 -23.33
C ASP A 216 -10.00 2.63 -22.46
N ARG A 217 -10.47 2.26 -21.26
CA ARG A 217 -9.74 1.40 -20.31
C ARG A 217 -10.15 -0.06 -20.52
N ASP A 218 -9.17 -0.90 -20.81
CA ASP A 218 -9.33 -2.35 -20.84
C ASP A 218 -8.91 -2.96 -19.50
N VAL A 219 -9.57 -4.05 -19.10
CA VAL A 219 -9.14 -4.84 -17.94
C VAL A 219 -7.97 -5.73 -18.32
N VAL A 220 -6.93 -5.73 -17.49
CA VAL A 220 -5.69 -6.46 -17.77
C VAL A 220 -5.25 -7.27 -16.56
N ILE A 221 -4.71 -8.46 -16.84
CA ILE A 221 -3.94 -9.25 -15.87
C ILE A 221 -2.55 -9.47 -16.46
N TRP A 222 -1.53 -8.92 -15.80
CA TRP A 222 -0.13 -9.18 -16.13
C TRP A 222 0.38 -10.39 -15.35
N LYS A 223 1.18 -11.24 -15.99
CA LYS A 223 1.90 -12.34 -15.34
C LYS A 223 3.40 -12.14 -15.48
N LEU A 224 4.09 -11.94 -14.35
CA LEU A 224 5.54 -11.78 -14.29
C LEU A 224 6.15 -13.08 -13.77
N ALA A 225 6.94 -13.76 -14.58
CA ALA A 225 7.64 -14.96 -14.14
C ALA A 225 8.81 -14.61 -13.21
N LEU A 226 8.87 -15.23 -12.03
CA LEU A 226 10.01 -15.15 -11.12
C LEU A 226 11.02 -16.22 -11.52
N THR A 227 11.64 -16.08 -12.70
CA THR A 227 12.71 -17.01 -13.08
C THR A 227 13.85 -16.91 -12.06
N PRO A 228 14.34 -18.03 -11.50
CA PRO A 228 15.57 -18.02 -10.72
C PRO A 228 16.72 -17.63 -11.65
N VAL A 229 17.44 -16.56 -11.32
CA VAL A 229 18.76 -16.33 -11.91
C VAL A 229 19.61 -17.54 -11.50
N ARG A 230 20.07 -18.32 -12.49
CA ARG A 230 20.95 -19.48 -12.27
C ARG A 230 22.38 -19.05 -12.05
#